data_AF-A0A7V9B187-F1
#
_entry.id   AF-A0A7V9B187-F1
#
_cell.length_a   1.000
_cell.length_b   1.000
_cell.length_c   1.000
_cell.angle_alpha   90.00
_cell.angle_beta   90.00
_cell.angle_gamma   90.00
#
_symmetry.space_group_name_H-M   'P 1'
#
loop_
_entity.id
_entity.type
_entity.pdbx_description
1 polymer ?
#
loop_
_entity_poly.entity_id
_entity_poly.type
_entity_poly.pdbx_seq_one_letter_code
_entity_poly.pdbx_strand_id
1 'polypeptide(L)'
;MVLPITDRRYVQPVARHRQHPERLLLHDERDHWFLWTGQDGDDPVTIEPALAAWMARRPELFPFPQPLMWFAIDDLPLATWETGVSSN
;
A
#
# COMPACT_ATOMS: atom_id res chain seq x y z
N MET A 1 -2.01 20.87 27.04
CA MET A 1 -1.15 20.40 25.92
C MET A 1 -2.06 19.57 25.04
N VAL A 2 -2.60 20.16 23.98
CA VAL A 2 -3.48 19.45 23.04
C VAL A 2 -2.55 18.77 22.05
N LEU A 3 -2.44 17.44 22.12
CA LEU A 3 -1.76 16.67 21.07
C LEU A 3 -2.52 16.94 19.77
N PRO A 4 -1.84 17.32 18.67
CA PRO A 4 -2.53 17.41 17.39
C PRO A 4 -3.14 16.05 17.12
N ILE A 5 -4.44 16.01 16.82
CA ILE A 5 -5.06 14.85 16.23
C ILE A 5 -4.42 14.76 14.84
N THR A 6 -3.30 14.04 14.74
CA THR A 6 -2.77 13.64 13.45
C THR A 6 -3.87 12.79 12.82
N ASP A 7 -4.43 13.32 11.74
CA ASP A 7 -5.47 12.67 10.94
C ASP A 7 -4.89 11.38 10.37
N ARG A 8 -4.89 10.33 11.19
CA ARG A 8 -4.30 9.03 10.86
C ARG A 8 -5.18 8.40 9.80
N ARG A 9 -4.67 8.39 8.57
CA ARG A 9 -5.35 7.76 7.45
C ARG A 9 -5.20 6.25 7.56
N TYR A 10 -6.34 5.56 7.57
CA TYR A 10 -6.39 4.10 7.56
C TYR A 10 -6.77 3.60 6.17
N VAL A 11 -6.15 2.50 5.75
CA VAL A 11 -6.33 1.88 4.44
C VAL A 11 -6.43 0.36 4.55
N GLN A 12 -7.09 -0.27 3.59
CA GLN A 12 -7.14 -1.71 3.38
C GLN A 12 -6.27 -2.10 2.19
N PRO A 13 -5.30 -3.02 2.36
CA PRO A 13 -4.58 -3.60 1.24
C PRO A 13 -5.47 -4.62 0.52
N VAL A 14 -5.84 -4.30 -0.70
CA VAL A 14 -6.73 -5.14 -1.53
C VAL A 14 -5.93 -6.19 -2.30
N ALA A 15 -4.75 -5.81 -2.80
CA ALA A 15 -3.85 -6.71 -3.50
C ALA A 15 -2.39 -6.29 -3.32
N ARG A 16 -1.47 -7.23 -3.49
CA ARG A 16 -0.02 -6.99 -3.49
C ARG A 16 0.61 -7.35 -4.83
N HIS A 17 1.68 -6.69 -5.21
CA HIS A 17 2.45 -7.07 -6.38
C HIS A 17 3.21 -8.37 -6.14
N ARG A 18 3.28 -9.25 -7.15
CA ARG A 18 3.87 -10.59 -7.02
C ARG A 18 5.38 -10.59 -6.80
N GLN A 19 6.09 -9.68 -7.46
CA GLN A 19 7.56 -9.59 -7.40
C GLN A 19 8.06 -8.52 -6.42
N HIS A 20 7.16 -7.64 -5.97
CA HIS A 20 7.46 -6.45 -5.17
C HIS A 20 6.44 -6.41 -4.02
N PRO A 21 6.60 -7.26 -3.00
CA PRO A 21 5.59 -7.44 -1.95
C PRO A 21 5.30 -6.16 -1.14
N GLU A 22 6.21 -5.19 -1.18
CA GLU A 22 6.04 -3.84 -0.63
C GLU A 22 5.03 -2.99 -1.42
N ARG A 23 4.74 -3.32 -2.69
CA ARG A 23 3.81 -2.56 -3.53
C ARG A 23 2.39 -3.08 -3.37
N LEU A 24 1.48 -2.18 -3.03
CA LEU A 24 0.11 -2.51 -2.66
C LEU A 24 -0.90 -1.68 -3.45
N LEU A 25 -2.01 -2.32 -3.79
CA LEU A 25 -3.25 -1.64 -4.15
C LEU A 25 -4.05 -1.45 -2.86
N LEU A 26 -4.37 -0.20 -2.54
CA LEU A 26 -5.01 0.20 -1.29
C LEU A 26 -6.39 0.81 -1.55
N HIS A 27 -7.25 0.72 -0.55
CA HIS A 27 -8.59 1.28 -0.52
C HIS A 27 -8.88 1.92 0.84
N ASP A 28 -9.60 3.04 0.90
CA ASP A 28 -9.98 3.69 2.17
C ASP A 28 -11.49 3.63 2.47
N GLU A 29 -11.89 4.18 3.62
CA GLU A 29 -13.29 4.21 4.08
C GLU A 29 -14.20 5.12 3.23
N ARG A 30 -13.61 6.02 2.44
CA ARG A 30 -14.30 6.99 1.59
C ARG A 30 -14.35 6.54 0.13
N ASP A 31 -14.02 5.28 -0.13
CA ASP A 31 -14.00 4.66 -1.46
C ASP A 31 -12.91 5.22 -2.41
N HIS A 32 -11.86 5.83 -1.85
CA HIS A 32 -10.69 6.22 -2.62
C HIS A 32 -9.72 5.05 -2.80
N TRP A 33 -9.07 5.05 -3.96
CA TRP A 33 -8.08 4.05 -4.33
C TRP A 33 -6.69 4.66 -4.34
N PHE A 34 -5.72 3.90 -3.84
CA PHE A 34 -4.33 4.33 -3.82
C PHE A 34 -3.39 3.23 -4.31
N LEU A 35 -2.28 3.67 -4.89
CA LEU A 35 -1.14 2.84 -5.21
C LEU A 35 0.00 3.15 -4.25
N TRP A 36 0.43 2.15 -3.50
CA TRP A 36 1.61 2.22 -2.66
C TRP A 36 2.82 1.64 -3.38
N THR A 37 3.89 2.43 -3.48
CA THR A 37 5.13 2.05 -4.18
C THR A 37 6.15 1.38 -3.27
N GLY A 38 5.95 1.41 -1.94
CA GLY A 38 6.89 0.89 -0.96
C GLY A 38 8.07 1.81 -0.67
N GLN A 39 7.98 3.10 -1.03
CA GLN A 39 9.06 4.06 -0.80
C GLN A 39 8.84 4.82 0.52
N ASP A 40 9.92 4.97 1.29
CA ASP A 40 9.88 5.68 2.57
C ASP A 40 9.73 7.18 2.35
N GLY A 41 8.85 7.81 3.13
CA GLY A 41 8.55 9.24 3.05
C GLY A 41 7.68 9.67 1.87
N ASP A 42 7.26 8.76 0.99
CA ASP A 42 6.27 9.05 -0.05
C ASP A 42 4.85 8.81 0.48
N ASP A 43 3.89 9.61 0.01
CA ASP A 43 2.47 9.34 0.21
C ASP A 43 1.97 8.35 -0.85
N PRO A 44 1.00 7.47 -0.55
CA PRO A 44 0.34 6.66 -1.57
C PRO A 44 -0.28 7.52 -2.66
N VAL A 45 -0.03 7.13 -3.91
CA VAL A 45 -0.53 7.84 -5.08
C VAL A 45 -2.02 7.57 -5.22
N THR A 46 -2.85 8.62 -5.22
CA THR A 46 -4.28 8.48 -5.47
C THR A 46 -4.51 8.09 -6.92
N ILE A 47 -5.36 7.10 -7.15
CA ILE A 47 -5.69 6.60 -8.49
C ILE A 47 -7.21 6.56 -8.72
N GLU A 48 -7.61 6.66 -9.97
CA GLU A 48 -9.01 6.55 -10.37
C GLU A 48 -9.56 5.13 -10.10
N PRO A 49 -10.82 4.98 -9.65
CA PRO A 49 -11.43 3.68 -9.39
C PRO A 49 -11.40 2.73 -10.61
N ALA A 50 -11.54 3.28 -11.82
CA ALA A 50 -11.46 2.49 -13.05
C ALA A 50 -10.07 1.90 -13.28
N LEU A 51 -9.01 2.64 -12.93
CA LEU A 51 -7.63 2.16 -12.99
C LEU A 51 -7.40 1.08 -11.92
N ALA A 52 -7.88 1.28 -10.70
CA ALA A 52 -7.79 0.27 -9.64
C ALA A 52 -8.48 -1.04 -10.04
N ALA A 53 -9.69 -0.98 -10.61
CA ALA A 53 -10.42 -2.15 -11.08
C ALA A 53 -9.73 -2.84 -12.27
N TRP A 54 -9.05 -2.09 -13.13
CA TRP A 54 -8.20 -2.67 -14.17
C TRP A 54 -6.97 -3.36 -13.55
N MET A 55 -6.27 -2.69 -12.63
CA MET A 55 -5.09 -3.21 -11.92
C MET A 55 -5.40 -4.48 -11.14
N ALA A 56 -6.52 -4.54 -10.41
CA ALA A 56 -6.90 -5.71 -9.61
C ALA A 56 -7.11 -7.00 -10.43
N ARG A 57 -7.31 -6.88 -11.75
CA ARG A 57 -7.46 -8.02 -12.67
C ARG A 57 -6.15 -8.42 -13.36
N ARG A 58 -5.06 -7.74 -13.04
CA ARG A 58 -3.74 -7.98 -13.62
C ARG A 58 -3.09 -9.20 -12.97
N PRO A 59 -2.51 -10.13 -13.75
CA PRO A 59 -1.82 -11.30 -13.19
C PRO A 59 -0.62 -10.93 -12.30
N GLU A 60 -0.11 -9.71 -12.44
CA GLU A 60 0.97 -9.14 -11.63
C GLU A 60 0.54 -8.83 -10.18
N LEU A 61 -0.77 -8.70 -9.91
CA LEU A 61 -1.32 -8.49 -8.57
C LEU A 61 -1.91 -9.78 -8.01
N PHE A 62 -1.64 -10.05 -6.74
CA PHE A 62 -2.25 -11.13 -5.98
C PHE A 62 -3.24 -10.54 -4.96
N PRO A 63 -4.55 -10.83 -5.07
CA PRO A 63 -5.54 -10.30 -4.15
C PRO A 63 -5.34 -10.88 -2.74
N PHE A 64 -5.58 -10.06 -1.72
CA PHE A 64 -5.62 -10.55 -0.34
C PHE A 64 -6.91 -11.32 -0.07
N PRO A 65 -6.87 -12.38 0.75
CA PRO A 65 -8.07 -13.09 1.16
C PRO A 65 -8.95 -12.18 2.01
N GLN A 66 -10.27 -12.31 1.84
CA GLN A 66 -11.25 -11.62 2.67
C GLN A 66 -11.41 -12.36 4.02
N PRO A 67 -11.67 -11.66 5.15
CA PRO A 67 -11.87 -10.21 5.25
C PRO A 67 -10.57 -9.41 5.23
N LEU A 68 -10.61 -8.21 4.64
CA LEU A 68 -9.47 -7.28 4.67
C LEU A 68 -9.31 -6.61 6.04
N MET A 69 -8.06 -6.39 6.45
CA MET A 69 -7.71 -5.65 7.67
C MET A 69 -7.36 -4.20 7.36
N TRP A 70 -7.62 -3.31 8.32
CA TRP A 70 -7.23 -1.89 8.24
C TRP A 70 -5.85 -1.69 8.82
N PHE A 71 -5.03 -0.89 8.13
CA PHE A 71 -3.68 -0.50 8.56
C PHE A 71 -3.56 1.02 8.56
N ALA A 72 -2.78 1.59 9.47
CA ALA A 72 -2.38 2.98 9.35
C ALA A 72 -1.44 3.10 8.15
N ILE A 73 -1.52 4.23 7.42
CA ILE A 73 -0.66 4.50 6.27
C ILE A 73 0.84 4.42 6.64
N ASP A 74 1.18 4.82 7.87
CA ASP A 74 2.54 4.82 8.42
C ASP A 74 3.08 3.40 8.67
N ASP A 75 2.20 2.39 8.72
CA ASP A 75 2.55 0.98 8.96
C ASP A 75 2.67 0.17 7.66
N LEU A 76 2.56 0.83 6.50
CA LEU A 76 2.67 0.16 5.21
C LEU A 76 4.08 -0.40 4.98
N PRO A 77 4.21 -1.55 4.29
CA PRO A 77 5.49 -2.19 4.08
C PRO A 77 6.39 -1.32 3.19
N LEU A 78 7.61 -1.11 3.63
CA LEU A 78 8.64 -0.43 2.85
C LEU A 78 9.49 -1.43 2.08
N ALA A 79 10.04 -0.99 0.96
CA ALA A 79 11.09 -1.70 0.27
C ALA A 79 12.27 -1.85 1.23
N THR A 80 12.46 -3.05 1.77
CA THR A 80 13.70 -3.38 2.44
C THR A 80 14.76 -3.43 1.35
N TRP A 81 15.58 -2.39 1.27
CA TRP A 81 16.90 -2.50 0.65
C TRP A 81 17.65 -3.52 1.50
N GLU A 82 17.53 -4.80 1.20
CA GLU A 82 18.58 -5.73 1.62
C GLU A 82 19.84 -5.19 0.95
N THR A 83 20.65 -4.50 1.75
CA THR A 83 22.03 -4.20 1.42
C THR A 83 22.63 -5.55 1.09
N GLY A 84 22.83 -5.82 -0.21
CA GLY A 84 23.86 -6.72 -0.64
C GLY A 84 25.19 -6.15 -0.18
N VAL A 85 25.52 -6.30 1.10
CA VAL A 85 26.91 -6.31 1.54
C VAL A 85 27.44 -7.66 1.08
N SER A 86 27.83 -7.71 -0.20
CA SER A 86 28.84 -8.65 -0.65
C SER A 86 30.08 -8.37 0.20
N SER A 87 30.26 -9.16 1.25
CA SER A 87 31.55 -9.28 1.92
C SER A 87 32.54 -9.83 0.91
N ASN A 88 33.48 -8.96 0.55
CA ASN A 88 34.66 -9.21 -0.26
C ASN A 88 35.59 -10.25 0.38
#